data_AF-A0A5S9XHA9-F1
#
_entry.id   AF-A0A5S9XHA9-F1
#
_cell.length_a   1.000
_cell.length_b   1.000
_cell.length_c   1.000
_cell.angle_alpha   90.00
_cell.angle_beta   90.00
_cell.angle_gamma   90.00
#
_symmetry.space_group_name_H-M   'P 1'
#
loop_
_entity.id
_entity.type
_entity.pdbx_description
1 polymer ?
#
loop_
_entity_poly.entity_id
_entity_poly.type
_entity_poly.pdbx_seq_one_letter_code
_entity_poly.pdbx_strand_id
1 'polypeptide(L)'
;MAQTAKESLRSFIGRFKEIVTSVATPYDAAIAALRNALRHESRFREDLLLNQPATLADALHRANRFIEIEEDKAAIDRARRKHRSQRKNQKRSITSLDSTTTLTTLRKRN
;
A
#
# COMPACT_ATOMS: atom_id res chain seq x y z
N MET A 1 21.24 -6.57 3.85
CA MET A 1 19.91 -6.06 4.23
C MET A 1 19.06 -5.96 2.97
N ALA A 2 17.78 -6.38 3.01
CA ALA A 2 16.86 -6.21 1.88
C ALA A 2 15.43 -5.92 2.39
N GLN A 3 14.63 -5.24 1.57
CA GLN A 3 13.21 -4.99 1.80
C GLN A 3 12.42 -6.27 1.54
N THR A 4 11.62 -6.70 2.52
CA THR A 4 10.81 -7.92 2.36
C THR A 4 9.48 -7.66 1.64
N ALA A 5 8.84 -8.70 1.11
CA ALA A 5 7.59 -8.57 0.35
C ALA A 5 6.40 -8.01 1.17
N LYS A 6 6.42 -8.18 2.50
CA LYS A 6 5.37 -7.72 3.41
C LYS A 6 5.72 -6.41 4.12
N GLU A 7 6.92 -5.90 3.90
CA GLU A 7 7.43 -4.74 4.60
C GLU A 7 7.17 -3.46 3.80
N SER A 8 6.60 -2.46 4.47
CA SER A 8 6.38 -1.14 3.89
C SER A 8 7.70 -0.42 3.64
N LEU A 9 7.70 0.53 2.71
CA LEU A 9 8.88 1.36 2.47
C LEU A 9 9.33 2.09 3.75
N ARG A 10 8.39 2.52 4.60
CA ARG A 10 8.66 3.20 5.87
C ARG A 10 9.49 2.35 6.83
N SER A 11 9.04 1.11 7.07
CA SER A 11 9.73 0.20 7.98
C SER A 11 11.13 -0.14 7.47
N PHE A 12 11.26 -0.39 6.17
CA PHE A 12 12.55 -0.68 5.56
C PHE A 12 13.53 0.51 5.69
N ILE A 13 13.09 1.72 5.34
CA ILE A 13 13.93 2.93 5.41
C ILE A 13 14.36 3.24 6.85
N GLY A 14 13.51 2.99 7.84
CA GLY A 14 13.86 3.11 9.27
C GLY A 14 15.06 2.23 9.63
N ARG A 15 14.98 0.92 9.35
CA ARG A 15 16.08 -0.02 9.60
C ARG A 15 17.33 0.33 8.78
N PHE A 16 17.17 0.86 7.58
CA PHE A 16 18.29 1.23 6.72
C PHE A 16 19.07 2.40 7.32
N LYS A 17 18.37 3.42 7.83
CA LYS A 17 18.98 4.58 8.51
C LYS A 17 19.79 4.16 9.74
N GLU A 18 19.27 3.24 10.54
CA GLU A 18 19.96 2.72 11.72
C GLU A 18 21.29 2.07 11.35
N ILE A 19 21.29 1.20 10.33
CA ILE A 19 22.50 0.50 9.88
C ILE A 19 23.51 1.48 9.28
N VAL A 20 23.08 2.40 8.42
CA VAL A 20 24.02 3.34 7.78
C VAL A 20 24.64 4.29 8.80
N THR A 21 23.87 4.74 9.79
CA THR A 21 24.38 5.57 10.90
C THR A 21 25.38 4.78 11.75
N SER A 22 25.15 3.48 11.95
CA SER A 22 26.03 2.62 12.75
C SER A 22 27.35 2.26 12.06
N VAL A 23 27.39 2.19 10.72
CA VAL A 23 28.53 1.59 9.98
C VAL A 23 29.45 2.65 9.36
N ALA A 24 29.16 3.94 9.49
CA ALA A 24 29.94 5.02 8.86
C ALA A 24 30.24 4.76 7.37
N THR A 25 29.24 4.21 6.66
CA THR A 25 29.38 3.77 5.27
C THR A 25 29.59 4.96 4.34
N PRO A 26 30.53 4.89 3.37
CA PRO A 26 30.66 5.90 2.33
C PRO A 26 29.34 6.12 1.58
N TYR A 27 29.00 7.37 1.25
CA TYR A 27 27.69 7.71 0.69
C TYR A 27 27.36 6.97 -0.61
N ASP A 28 28.33 6.83 -1.52
CA ASP A 28 28.13 6.12 -2.78
C ASP A 28 27.80 4.63 -2.56
N ALA A 29 28.49 4.01 -1.61
CA ALA A 29 28.22 2.62 -1.23
C ALA A 29 26.86 2.48 -0.54
N ALA A 30 26.47 3.45 0.30
CA ALA A 30 25.15 3.46 0.94
C ALA A 30 24.02 3.61 -0.10
N ILE A 31 24.16 4.49 -1.10
CA ILE A 31 23.17 4.68 -2.16
C ILE A 31 23.06 3.41 -3.02
N ALA A 32 24.18 2.79 -3.39
CA ALA A 32 24.18 1.53 -4.13
C ALA A 32 23.51 0.40 -3.31
N ALA A 33 23.81 0.31 -2.02
CA ALA A 33 23.21 -0.67 -1.12
C ALA A 33 21.70 -0.43 -0.97
N LEU A 34 21.25 0.82 -0.83
CA LEU A 34 19.83 1.19 -0.77
C LEU A 34 19.10 0.70 -2.02
N ARG A 35 19.64 1.01 -3.20
CA ARG A 35 19.04 0.63 -4.48
C ARG A 35 18.90 -0.88 -4.64
N ASN A 36 19.95 -1.62 -4.28
CA ASN A 36 19.97 -3.08 -4.41
C ASN A 36 19.09 -3.78 -3.37
N ALA A 37 18.92 -3.17 -2.20
CA ALA A 37 18.09 -3.69 -1.13
C ALA A 37 16.58 -3.47 -1.36
N LEU A 38 16.19 -2.53 -2.24
CA LEU A 38 14.78 -2.26 -2.57
C LEU A 38 14.19 -3.30 -3.52
N ARG A 39 12.89 -3.56 -3.35
CA ARG A 39 12.14 -4.46 -4.24
C ARG A 39 12.13 -3.95 -5.68
N HIS A 40 12.17 -4.89 -6.64
CA HIS A 40 12.16 -4.59 -8.08
C HIS A 40 10.94 -3.77 -8.52
N GLU A 41 9.78 -4.02 -7.93
CA GLU A 41 8.50 -3.37 -8.26
C GLU A 41 8.29 -2.03 -7.51
N SER A 42 9.27 -1.59 -6.71
CA SER A 42 9.14 -0.35 -5.95
C SER A 42 9.30 0.85 -6.87
N ARG A 43 8.29 1.71 -6.93
CA ARG A 43 8.39 3.00 -7.65
C ARG A 43 9.52 3.89 -7.13
N PHE A 44 9.88 3.75 -5.85
CA PHE A 44 11.03 4.44 -5.29
C PHE A 44 12.35 3.92 -5.87
N ARG A 45 12.46 2.61 -6.13
CA ARG A 45 13.64 2.04 -6.80
C ARG A 45 13.75 2.54 -8.25
N GLU A 46 12.63 2.66 -8.96
CA GLU A 46 12.60 3.25 -10.31
C GLU A 46 13.06 4.72 -10.29
N ASP A 47 12.59 5.51 -9.33
CA ASP A 47 13.04 6.91 -9.18
C ASP A 47 14.54 7.01 -8.89
N LEU A 48 15.08 6.14 -8.03
CA LEU A 48 16.53 6.09 -7.76
C LEU A 48 17.36 5.66 -8.98
N LEU A 49 16.76 4.92 -9.92
CA LEU A 49 17.42 4.51 -11.17
C LEU A 49 17.40 5.63 -12.22
N LEU A 50 16.27 6.34 -12.33
CA LEU A 50 16.10 7.41 -13.32
C LEU A 50 16.77 8.71 -12.87
N ASN A 51 16.65 9.04 -11.59
CA ASN A 51 17.09 10.30 -11.00
C ASN A 51 18.12 10.00 -9.91
N GLN A 52 19.34 9.62 -10.31
CA GLN A 52 20.38 9.21 -9.38
C GLN A 52 20.64 10.31 -8.32
N PRO A 53 20.41 10.02 -7.03
CA PRO A 53 20.61 11.02 -5.99
C PRO A 53 22.10 11.29 -5.78
N ALA A 54 22.45 12.56 -5.61
CA ALA A 54 23.84 12.97 -5.36
C ALA A 54 24.27 12.76 -3.91
N THR A 55 23.32 12.68 -2.98
CA THR A 55 23.59 12.50 -1.55
C THR A 55 22.63 11.49 -0.93
N LEU A 56 23.08 10.85 0.15
CA LEU A 56 22.21 9.98 0.94
C LEU A 56 21.02 10.75 1.53
N ALA A 57 21.23 12.00 1.97
CA ALA A 57 20.17 12.85 2.48
C ALA A 57 19.06 13.07 1.45
N ASP A 58 19.42 13.37 0.19
CA ASP A 58 18.45 13.50 -0.91
C ASP A 58 17.68 12.19 -1.13
N ALA A 59 18.37 11.05 -1.18
CA ALA A 59 17.73 9.74 -1.29
C ALA A 59 16.71 9.48 -0.16
N LEU A 60 17.06 9.83 1.09
CA LEU A 60 16.19 9.68 2.25
C LEU A 60 15.01 10.67 2.26
N HIS A 61 15.20 11.90 1.79
CA HIS A 61 14.11 12.86 1.62
C HIS A 61 13.11 12.38 0.56
N ARG A 62 13.60 11.87 -0.56
CA ARG A 62 12.74 11.26 -1.59
C ARG A 62 12.00 10.04 -1.04
N ALA A 63 12.67 9.20 -0.25
CA ALA A 63 12.04 8.05 0.38
C ALA A 63 10.80 8.45 1.20
N ASN A 64 10.86 9.54 1.97
CA ASN A 64 9.71 10.05 2.73
C ASN A 64 8.53 10.40 1.81
N ARG A 65 8.79 11.05 0.67
CA ARG A 65 7.74 11.37 -0.31
C ARG A 65 7.09 10.11 -0.90
N PHE A 66 7.89 9.07 -1.16
CA PHE A 66 7.35 7.79 -1.64
C PHE A 66 6.62 7.00 -0.56
N ILE A 67 7.00 7.15 0.72
CA ILE A 67 6.25 6.61 1.86
C ILE A 67 4.85 7.20 1.89
N GLU A 68 4.73 8.53 1.78
CA GLU A 68 3.43 9.21 1.73
C GLU A 68 2.57 8.71 0.56
N ILE A 69 3.15 8.60 -0.64
CA ILE A 69 2.45 8.08 -1.83
C ILE A 69 1.97 6.64 -1.63
N GLU A 70 2.81 5.77 -1.03
CA GLU A 70 2.46 4.38 -0.73
C GLU A 70 1.32 4.30 0.29
N GLU A 71 1.39 5.10 1.36
CA GLU A 71 0.38 5.18 2.42
C GLU A 71 -0.96 5.71 1.90
N ASP A 72 -0.95 6.75 1.06
CA ASP A 72 -2.15 7.32 0.41
C ASP A 72 -2.81 6.31 -0.52
N LYS A 73 -2.02 5.64 -1.37
CA LYS A 73 -2.53 4.58 -2.24
C LYS A 73 -3.17 3.45 -1.42
N ALA A 74 -2.51 3.03 -0.35
CA ALA A 74 -3.05 2.02 0.55
C ALA A 74 -4.33 2.49 1.27
N ALA A 75 -4.45 3.78 1.61
CA ALA A 75 -5.67 4.35 2.19
C ALA A 75 -6.83 4.34 1.17
N ILE A 76 -6.58 4.76 -0.06
CA ILE A 76 -7.58 4.73 -1.16
C ILE A 76 -8.04 3.31 -1.44
N ASP A 77 -7.11 2.35 -1.53
CA ASP A 77 -7.45 0.94 -1.77
C ASP A 77 -8.27 0.35 -0.62
N ARG A 78 -7.94 0.69 0.64
CA ARG A 78 -8.75 0.30 1.80
C ARG A 78 -10.16 0.90 1.72
N ALA A 79 -10.29 2.18 1.37
CA ALA A 79 -11.59 2.83 1.21
C ALA A 79 -12.43 2.19 0.09
N ARG A 80 -11.81 1.90 -1.07
CA ARG A 80 -12.45 1.20 -2.20
C ARG A 80 -12.95 -0.19 -1.80
N ARG A 81 -12.14 -0.96 -1.06
CA ARG A 81 -12.54 -2.28 -0.54
C ARG A 81 -13.72 -2.18 0.42
N LYS A 82 -13.70 -1.23 1.36
CA LYS A 82 -14.83 -0.98 2.28
C LYS A 82 -16.12 -0.65 1.52
N HIS A 83 -16.06 0.29 0.57
CA HIS A 83 -17.22 0.69 -0.23
C HIS A 83 -17.77 -0.48 -1.08
N ARG A 84 -16.88 -1.30 -1.66
CA ARG A 84 -17.29 -2.51 -2.41
C ARG A 84 -17.98 -3.55 -1.52
N SER A 85 -17.51 -3.74 -0.29
CA SER A 85 -18.13 -4.64 0.68
C SER A 85 -19.51 -4.13 1.13
N GLN A 86 -19.67 -2.82 1.32
CA GLN A 86 -20.97 -2.20 1.64
C GLN A 86 -22.00 -2.38 0.52
N ARG A 87 -21.62 -2.14 -0.75
CA ARG A 87 -22.52 -2.41 -1.90
C ARG A 87 -22.94 -3.88 -2.02
N LYS A 88 -22.05 -4.84 -1.70
CA LYS A 88 -22.38 -6.27 -1.70
C LYS A 88 -23.38 -6.63 -0.60
N ASN A 89 -23.24 -6.06 0.58
CA ASN A 89 -24.17 -6.30 1.68
C ASN A 89 -25.55 -5.69 1.40
N GLN A 90 -25.63 -4.48 0.81
CA GLN A 90 -26.90 -3.90 0.38
C GLN A 90 -27.61 -4.74 -0.70
N LYS A 91 -26.89 -5.29 -1.67
CA LYS A 91 -27.50 -6.19 -2.67
C LYS A 91 -28.07 -7.45 -2.03
N ARG A 92 -27.37 -8.04 -1.06
CA ARG A 92 -27.86 -9.24 -0.33
C ARG A 92 -29.11 -8.96 0.49
N SER A 93 -29.19 -7.80 1.15
CA SER A 93 -30.39 -7.41 1.90
C SER A 93 -31.58 -7.12 0.98
N ILE A 94 -31.36 -6.48 -0.19
CA ILE A 94 -32.43 -6.25 -1.17
C ILE A 94 -32.96 -7.59 -1.73
N THR A 95 -32.09 -8.54 -2.06
CA THR A 95 -32.52 -9.86 -2.54
C THR A 95 -33.22 -10.70 -1.49
N SER A 96 -32.98 -10.48 -0.19
CA SER A 96 -33.65 -11.25 0.86
C SER A 96 -35.03 -10.72 1.22
N LEU A 97 -35.33 -9.44 0.93
CA LEU A 97 -36.65 -8.82 1.15
C LEU A 97 -37.67 -9.23 0.08
N ASP A 98 -37.23 -9.62 -1.12
CA ASP A 98 -38.11 -10.01 -2.23
C ASP A 98 -38.57 -11.47 -2.15
N SER A 99 -37.93 -12.29 -1.30
CA SER A 99 -38.29 -13.71 -1.11
C SER A 99 -39.41 -13.91 -0.07
N THR A 100 -39.87 -12.87 0.61
CA THR A 100 -40.87 -12.96 1.69
C THR A 100 -42.28 -12.50 1.33
N THR A 101 -42.54 -12.04 0.09
CA THR A 101 -43.83 -11.45 -0.30
C THR A 101 -44.78 -12.40 -1.05
N THR A 102 -44.39 -13.67 -1.29
CA THR A 102 -45.20 -14.61 -2.09
C THR A 102 -45.96 -15.65 -1.28
N LEU A 103 -46.66 -15.29 -0.19
CA LEU A 103 -47.58 -16.25 0.46
C LEU A 103 -48.83 -15.64 1.14
N THR A 104 -49.36 -14.50 0.67
CA THR A 104 -50.67 -14.03 1.17
C THR A 104 -51.52 -13.35 0.10
N THR A 105 -51.95 -14.07 -0.94
CA THR A 105 -53.14 -13.66 -1.71
C THR A 105 -53.86 -14.89 -2.28
N LEU A 106 -54.49 -15.70 -1.41
CA LEU A 106 -55.54 -16.61 -1.87
C LEU A 106 -56.52 -17.01 -0.75
N ARG A 107 -57.47 -16.12 -0.42
CA ARG A 107 -58.81 -16.44 0.15
C ARG A 107 -59.53 -15.09 0.24
N LYS A 108 -60.65 -14.80 -0.42
CA LYS A 108 -61.89 -15.55 -0.56
C LYS A 108 -62.69 -14.87 -1.69
N ARG A 109 -63.08 -15.62 -2.73
CA ARG A 109 -64.28 -15.32 -3.54
C ARG A 109 -65.17 -16.56 -3.44
N ASN A 110 -66.47 -16.28 -3.30
CA ASN A 110 -67.60 -17.17 -3.03
C ASN A 110 -67.77 -17.58 -1.57
#